data_AF-A0A934FE96-F1
#
_entry.id   AF-A0A934FE96-F1
#
_cell.length_a   1.000
_cell.length_b   1.000
_cell.length_c   1.000
_cell.angle_alpha   90.00
_cell.angle_beta   90.00
_cell.angle_gamma   90.00
#
_symmetry.space_group_name_H-M   'P 1'
#
loop_
_entity.id
_entity.type
_entity.pdbx_description
1 polymer ?
#
loop_
_entity_poly.entity_id
_entity_poly.type
_entity_poly.pdbx_seq_one_letter_code
_entity_poly.pdbx_strand_id
1 'polypeptide(L)'
;MDTKHGSLGKTIFWGSVTAVLYAGLFYYADFILHLAHTTPDACIVGGGADATYYHRVDAAACAARGGHPEAGTWWHVLPIILIAFAVSYVHGAFTGLFWDLMGLKPADKH
;
A
#
# COMPACT_ATOMS: atom_id res chain seq x y z
N MET A 1 27.00 -22.13 -19.99
CA MET A 1 26.88 -20.67 -20.21
C MET A 1 25.45 -20.42 -20.68
N ASP A 2 24.49 -20.10 -19.79
CA ASP A 2 23.12 -19.71 -20.21
C ASP A 2 22.21 -19.16 -19.08
N THR A 3 22.78 -18.72 -17.95
CA THR A 3 21.99 -18.30 -16.77
C THR A 3 21.54 -16.84 -16.81
N LYS A 4 22.15 -15.99 -17.64
CA LYS A 4 21.84 -14.54 -17.69
C LYS A 4 20.50 -14.21 -18.38
N HIS A 5 20.18 -14.88 -19.49
CA HIS A 5 18.94 -14.60 -20.23
C HIS A 5 17.68 -15.00 -19.46
N GLY A 6 17.70 -16.17 -18.79
CA GLY A 6 16.58 -16.64 -17.97
C GLY A 6 16.35 -15.80 -16.70
N SER A 7 17.41 -15.17 -16.18
CA SER A 7 17.33 -14.24 -15.04
C SER A 7 16.79 -12.87 -15.47
N LEU A 8 17.24 -12.34 -16.63
CA LEU A 8 16.82 -11.04 -17.14
C LEU A 8 15.31 -10.97 -17.39
N GLY A 9 14.75 -11.99 -18.05
CA GLY A 9 13.31 -12.04 -18.31
C GLY A 9 12.47 -12.04 -17.03
N LYS A 10 12.91 -12.78 -16.01
CA LYS A 10 12.24 -12.81 -14.70
C LYS A 10 12.34 -11.44 -14.01
N THR A 11 13.49 -10.77 -14.05
CA THR A 11 13.64 -9.44 -13.44
C THR A 11 12.72 -8.42 -14.10
N ILE A 12 12.65 -8.40 -15.44
CA ILE A 12 11.76 -7.48 -16.16
C ILE A 12 10.30 -7.76 -15.83
N PHE A 13 9.92 -9.03 -15.77
CA PHE A 13 8.56 -9.42 -15.37
C PHE A 13 8.22 -8.93 -13.95
N TRP A 14 9.02 -9.28 -12.95
CA TRP A 14 8.78 -8.88 -11.56
C TRP A 14 8.86 -7.36 -11.37
N GLY A 15 9.73 -6.67 -12.11
CA GLY A 15 9.81 -5.21 -12.13
C GLY A 15 8.55 -4.58 -12.72
N SER A 16 8.02 -5.14 -13.81
CA SER A 16 6.77 -4.67 -14.42
C SER A 16 5.57 -4.88 -13.49
N VAL A 17 5.47 -6.06 -12.85
CA VAL A 17 4.41 -6.35 -11.88
C VAL A 17 4.53 -5.41 -10.66
N THR A 18 5.74 -5.14 -10.19
CA THR A 18 5.98 -4.16 -9.11
C THR A 18 5.49 -2.77 -9.52
N ALA A 19 5.83 -2.30 -10.73
CA ALA A 19 5.40 -1.01 -11.23
C ALA A 19 3.87 -0.91 -11.32
N VAL A 20 3.19 -1.95 -11.80
CA VAL A 20 1.72 -2.01 -11.86
C VAL A 20 1.10 -2.00 -10.47
N LEU A 21 1.65 -2.75 -9.51
CA LEU A 21 1.14 -2.76 -8.13
C LEU A 21 1.28 -1.39 -7.46
N TYR A 22 2.42 -0.73 -7.61
CA TYR A 22 2.61 0.63 -7.09
C TYR A 22 1.69 1.63 -7.81
N ALA A 23 1.55 1.54 -9.14
CA ALA A 23 0.61 2.39 -9.87
C ALA A 23 -0.83 2.19 -9.39
N GLY A 24 -1.25 0.94 -9.16
CA GLY A 24 -2.55 0.61 -8.57
C GLY A 24 -2.69 1.19 -7.16
N LEU A 25 -1.67 1.06 -6.30
CA LEU A 25 -1.68 1.62 -4.95
C LEU A 25 -1.95 3.13 -4.97
N PHE A 26 -1.27 3.88 -5.85
CA PHE A 26 -1.48 5.32 -5.98
C PHE A 26 -2.81 5.68 -6.65
N TYR A 27 -3.25 4.89 -7.63
CA TYR A 27 -4.54 5.09 -8.29
C TYR A 27 -5.72 4.91 -7.32
N TYR A 28 -5.61 3.96 -6.38
CA TYR A 28 -6.62 3.69 -5.35
C TYR A 28 -6.27 4.34 -4.00
N ALA A 29 -5.42 5.37 -3.98
CA ALA A 29 -4.95 5.98 -2.73
C ALA A 29 -6.09 6.50 -1.86
N ASP A 30 -7.08 7.20 -2.44
CA ASP A 30 -8.22 7.73 -1.71
C ASP A 30 -9.03 6.63 -1.01
N PHE A 31 -9.23 5.51 -1.69
CA PHE A 31 -9.93 4.35 -1.13
C PHE A 31 -9.15 3.73 0.03
N ILE A 32 -7.83 3.57 -0.12
CA ILE A 32 -6.97 2.99 0.92
C ILE A 32 -6.88 3.92 2.14
N LEU A 33 -6.78 5.23 1.92
CA LEU A 33 -6.77 6.24 2.97
C LEU A 33 -8.11 6.28 3.72
N HIS A 34 -9.22 6.21 2.99
CA HIS A 34 -10.54 6.12 3.61
C HIS A 34 -10.64 4.87 4.50
N LEU A 35 -10.30 3.68 4.00
CA LEU A 35 -10.27 2.45 4.79
C LEU A 35 -9.37 2.57 6.04
N ALA A 36 -8.20 3.21 5.91
CA ALA A 36 -7.27 3.41 7.01
C ALA A 36 -7.87 4.34 8.09
N HIS A 37 -8.55 5.40 7.67
CA HIS A 37 -9.17 6.35 8.58
C HIS A 37 -10.49 5.87 9.19
N THR A 38 -11.21 4.97 8.52
CA THR A 38 -12.45 4.34 9.04
C THR A 38 -12.20 2.95 9.63
N THR A 39 -10.94 2.62 9.94
CA THR A 39 -10.60 1.47 10.79
C THR A 39 -10.97 1.75 12.25
N PRO A 40 -10.60 2.91 12.84
CA PRO A 40 -11.22 3.45 14.04
C PRO A 40 -12.44 4.33 13.73
N ASP A 41 -13.21 4.70 14.75
CA ASP A 41 -14.26 5.72 14.62
C ASP A 41 -13.63 7.07 14.21
N ALA A 42 -14.20 7.70 13.20
CA ALA A 42 -13.70 8.96 12.66
C ALA A 42 -14.84 9.95 12.38
N CYS A 43 -14.54 11.23 12.53
CA CYS A 43 -15.38 12.32 12.05
C CYS A 43 -14.85 12.79 10.69
N ILE A 44 -15.71 12.83 9.68
CA ILE A 44 -15.34 13.20 8.32
C ILE A 44 -15.93 14.57 8.01
N VAL A 45 -15.08 15.51 7.63
CA VAL A 45 -15.46 16.86 7.19
C VAL A 45 -15.10 17.00 5.71
N GLY A 46 -16.08 17.40 4.90
CA GLY A 46 -15.94 17.47 3.43
C GLY A 46 -16.20 16.11 2.74
N GLY A 47 -15.65 15.93 1.54
CA GLY A 47 -15.81 14.70 0.76
C GLY A 47 -14.87 14.66 -0.45
N GLY A 48 -14.56 13.45 -0.93
CA GLY A 48 -13.62 13.24 -2.03
C GLY A 48 -12.16 13.48 -1.62
N ALA A 49 -11.36 14.03 -2.53
CA ALA A 49 -9.92 14.26 -2.31
C ALA A 49 -9.61 15.27 -1.20
N ASP A 50 -10.56 16.13 -0.84
CA ASP A 50 -10.41 17.16 0.20
C ASP A 50 -11.01 16.74 1.56
N ALA A 51 -11.40 15.47 1.71
CA ALA A 51 -11.97 14.97 2.96
C ALA A 51 -10.93 15.01 4.09
N THR A 52 -11.30 15.65 5.20
CA THR A 52 -10.46 15.70 6.41
C THR A 52 -11.02 14.75 7.47
N TYR A 53 -10.17 13.82 7.93
CA TYR A 53 -10.52 12.81 8.93
C TYR A 53 -10.02 13.21 10.31
N TYR A 54 -10.93 13.37 11.26
CA TYR A 54 -10.62 13.65 12.66
C TYR A 54 -10.87 12.43 13.54
N HIS A 55 -9.87 12.05 14.33
CA HIS A 55 -9.95 10.92 15.25
C HIS A 55 -10.25 11.40 16.67
N ARG A 56 -10.99 10.62 17.45
CA ARG A 56 -11.31 10.92 18.87
C ARG A 56 -12.11 12.22 19.09
N VAL A 57 -13.01 12.55 18.16
CA VAL A 57 -13.91 13.71 18.28
C VAL A 57 -15.32 13.19 18.59
N ASP A 58 -15.99 13.77 19.58
CA ASP A 58 -17.37 13.43 19.89
C ASP A 58 -18.35 13.94 18.81
N ALA A 59 -19.56 13.39 18.78
CA ALA A 59 -20.54 13.69 17.74
C ALA A 59 -20.94 15.18 17.69
N ALA A 60 -20.97 15.88 18.83
CA ALA A 60 -21.33 17.30 18.88
C ALA A 60 -20.19 18.18 18.35
N ALA A 61 -18.95 17.86 18.72
CA ALA A 61 -17.76 18.52 18.18
C ALA A 61 -17.54 18.22 16.68
N CYS A 62 -17.98 17.06 16.20
CA CYS A 62 -17.97 16.71 14.79
C CYS A 62 -19.00 17.54 14.00
N ALA A 63 -20.24 17.61 14.49
CA ALA A 63 -21.30 18.41 13.88
C ALA A 63 -20.95 19.92 13.85
N ALA A 64 -20.29 20.44 14.88
CA ALA A 64 -19.81 21.82 14.93
C ALA A 64 -18.80 22.16 13.81
N ARG A 65 -18.13 21.16 13.24
CA ARG A 65 -17.19 21.29 12.12
C ARG A 65 -17.85 21.07 10.75
N GLY A 66 -19.16 20.84 10.71
CA GLY A 66 -19.88 20.48 9.49
C GLY A 66 -19.57 19.06 9.00
N GLY A 67 -19.04 18.20 9.88
CA GLY A 67 -18.73 16.80 9.57
C GLY A 67 -19.83 15.83 9.98
N HIS A 68 -19.66 14.57 9.59
CA HIS A 68 -20.49 13.46 10.03
C HIS A 68 -19.62 12.38 10.69
N PRO A 69 -20.11 11.74 11.78
CA PRO A 69 -19.41 10.62 12.39
C PRO A 69 -19.61 9.37 11.53
N GLU A 70 -18.51 8.69 11.22
CA GLU A 70 -18.51 7.38 10.60
C GLU A 70 -17.97 6.34 11.59
N ALA A 71 -18.75 5.26 11.76
CA ALA A 71 -18.38 4.19 12.68
C ALA A 71 -17.19 3.40 12.11
N GLY A 72 -16.18 3.18 12.94
CA GLY A 72 -15.01 2.42 12.59
C GLY A 72 -15.37 0.96 12.35
N THR A 73 -14.90 0.41 11.23
CA THR A 73 -15.01 -1.02 10.94
C THR A 73 -13.63 -1.64 10.97
N TRP A 74 -13.34 -2.40 12.03
CA TRP A 74 -12.03 -3.02 12.21
C TRP A 74 -11.60 -3.92 11.04
N TRP A 75 -12.56 -4.54 10.34
CA TRP A 75 -12.28 -5.38 9.16
C TRP A 75 -11.65 -4.62 7.98
N HIS A 76 -11.72 -3.28 7.94
CA HIS A 76 -11.03 -2.45 6.94
C HIS A 76 -9.50 -2.59 6.98
N VAL A 77 -8.92 -3.09 8.08
CA VAL A 77 -7.48 -3.34 8.16
C VAL A 77 -7.01 -4.48 7.23
N LEU A 78 -7.88 -5.46 6.95
CA LEU A 78 -7.51 -6.63 6.15
C LEU A 78 -7.06 -6.30 4.72
N PRO A 79 -7.83 -5.53 3.91
CA PRO A 79 -7.39 -5.19 2.56
C PRO A 79 -6.05 -4.45 2.57
N ILE A 80 -5.81 -3.56 3.54
CA ILE A 80 -4.54 -2.83 3.68
C ILE A 80 -3.38 -3.80 3.92
N ILE A 81 -3.56 -4.75 4.83
CA ILE A 81 -2.56 -5.79 5.13
C ILE A 81 -2.27 -6.65 3.90
N LEU A 82 -3.32 -7.09 3.18
CA LEU A 82 -3.16 -7.91 1.97
C LEU A 82 -2.39 -7.18 0.87
N ILE A 83 -2.70 -5.90 0.65
CA ILE A 83 -1.97 -5.05 -0.30
C ILE A 83 -0.50 -4.92 0.11
N ALA A 84 -0.23 -4.64 1.40
CA ALA A 84 1.12 -4.52 1.91
C ALA A 84 1.94 -5.81 1.71
N PHE A 85 1.35 -6.99 1.99
CA PHE A 85 2.00 -8.27 1.74
C PHE A 85 2.27 -8.52 0.25
N ALA A 86 1.28 -8.24 -0.61
CA ALA A 86 1.43 -8.41 -2.04
C ALA A 86 2.57 -7.54 -2.58
N VAL A 87 2.58 -6.24 -2.27
CA VAL A 87 3.64 -5.31 -2.68
C VAL A 87 5.00 -5.76 -2.14
N SER A 88 5.08 -6.11 -0.85
CA SER A 88 6.33 -6.56 -0.22
C SER A 88 6.91 -7.80 -0.89
N TYR A 89 6.07 -8.78 -1.20
CA TYR A 89 6.49 -10.02 -1.86
C TYR A 89 6.99 -9.76 -3.29
N VAL A 90 6.19 -9.05 -4.11
CA VAL A 90 6.54 -8.77 -5.51
C VAL A 90 7.79 -7.88 -5.60
N HIS A 91 7.85 -6.81 -4.80
CA HIS A 91 9.00 -5.92 -4.75
C HIS A 91 10.25 -6.65 -4.24
N GLY A 92 10.12 -7.54 -3.24
CA GLY A 92 11.20 -8.38 -2.75
C GLY A 92 11.73 -9.33 -3.84
N ALA A 93 10.85 -9.99 -4.58
CA ALA A 93 11.23 -10.87 -5.69
C ALA A 93 11.97 -10.10 -6.80
N PHE A 94 11.49 -8.90 -7.15
CA PHE A 94 12.17 -8.03 -8.11
C PHE A 94 13.55 -7.60 -7.63
N THR A 95 13.65 -7.07 -6.40
CA THR A 95 14.92 -6.55 -5.88
C THR A 95 15.98 -7.64 -5.76
N GLY A 96 15.63 -8.84 -5.30
CA GLY A 96 16.55 -9.98 -5.28
C GLY A 96 17.13 -10.30 -6.66
N LEU A 97 16.26 -10.43 -7.67
CA LEU A 97 16.70 -10.72 -9.05
C LEU A 97 17.46 -9.56 -9.69
N PHE A 98 17.10 -8.32 -9.36
CA PHE A 98 17.79 -7.11 -9.81
C PHE A 98 19.23 -7.07 -9.28
N TRP A 99 19.42 -7.31 -7.98
CA TRP A 99 20.76 -7.35 -7.39
C TRP A 99 21.60 -8.50 -7.92
N ASP A 100 21.00 -9.68 -8.12
CA ASP A 100 21.67 -10.83 -8.76
C ASP A 100 22.14 -10.50 -10.20
N LEU A 101 21.33 -9.77 -10.99
CA LEU A 101 21.73 -9.32 -12.33
C LEU A 101 22.87 -8.30 -12.31
N MET A 102 22.87 -7.40 -11.32
CA MET A 102 23.91 -6.40 -11.13
C MET A 102 25.21 -6.99 -10.57
N GLY A 103 25.21 -8.27 -10.18
CA GLY A 103 26.36 -8.94 -9.55
C GLY A 103 26.60 -8.52 -8.10
N LEU A 104 25.62 -7.90 -7.45
CA LEU A 104 25.68 -7.40 -6.08
C LEU A 104 24.96 -8.38 -5.14
N LYS A 105 25.52 -9.58 -4.96
CA LYS A 105 24.97 -10.56 -4.02
C LYS A 105 25.49 -10.28 -2.60
N PRO A 106 24.67 -10.42 -1.53
CA PRO A 106 25.19 -10.39 -0.17
C PRO A 106 26.33 -11.40 -0.03
N ALA A 107 27.39 -11.04 0.71
CA ALA A 107 28.47 -11.96 1.00
C ALA A 107 27.90 -13.21 1.67
N ASP A 108 28.28 -14.39 1.16
CA ASP A 108 27.90 -15.66 1.78
C ASP A 108 28.33 -15.61 3.24
N LYS A 109 27.39 -15.92 4.15
CA LYS A 109 27.73 -16.11 5.55
C LYS A 109 28.49 -17.43 5.63
N HIS A 110 29.82 -17.33 5.62
CA HIS A 110 30.72 -18.41 6.02
C HIS A 110 30.42 -18.87 7.45
#